data_AF-A0A7C8DMY2-F1
#
_entry.id   AF-A0A7C8DMY2-F1
#
_cell.length_a   1.000
_cell.length_b   1.000
_cell.length_c   1.000
_cell.angle_alpha   90.00
_cell.angle_beta   90.00
_cell.angle_gamma   90.00
#
_symmetry.space_group_name_H-M   'P 1'
#
loop_
_entity.id
_entity.type
_entity.pdbx_description
1 polymer ?
#
loop_
_entity_poly.entity_id
_entity_poly.type
_entity_poly.pdbx_seq_one_letter_code
_entity_poly.pdbx_strand_id
1 'polypeptide(L)'
;MAKDNLYIGLMSGTSLDGVDAVIIDASATKLLAQTYLPYTEELKQKLRTLTQSEQTSLENLANIDVQVAQFFSDATKALLVGANARATDIKAIGSHGQTIFHQGGKYSMQIGHGAIIAERTNISVVSDFRMSDVAASGQGAPLTPMYHQYLLNGKDGVVINLGGIANITQVFSDAVIGFDTGPANTLLDNWIKRSKQVDYDREGVWARSGLVDEHLLKTLLADDYFQKTPPKSTGPEYFNLDWLKSYLTGDETDADVQRTLVELTAMSISKHIPKGADVYLCGGGVHNLFLAERLAYLNPHSEMMTT
;
A
#
# COMPACT_ATOMS: atom_id res chain seq x y z
N MET A 1 -19.01 -29.53 13.75
CA MET A 1 -18.20 -28.30 13.84
C MET A 1 -19.00 -27.23 13.14
N ALA A 2 -19.20 -26.06 13.75
CA ALA A 2 -19.89 -24.97 13.06
C ALA A 2 -19.15 -24.71 11.74
N LYS A 3 -19.88 -24.48 10.64
CA LYS A 3 -19.27 -24.09 9.36
C LYS A 3 -18.63 -22.73 9.60
N ASP A 4 -17.35 -22.74 9.96
CA ASP A 4 -16.65 -21.55 10.41
C ASP A 4 -16.67 -20.51 9.29
N ASN A 5 -17.05 -19.28 9.64
CA ASN A 5 -17.24 -18.16 8.72
C ASN A 5 -15.89 -17.70 8.13
N LEU A 6 -15.28 -18.47 7.23
CA LEU A 6 -14.02 -18.07 6.60
C LEU A 6 -14.28 -16.97 5.57
N TYR A 7 -13.32 -16.05 5.43
CA TYR A 7 -13.37 -15.00 4.42
C TYR A 7 -12.13 -15.06 3.55
N ILE A 8 -12.28 -14.66 2.29
CA ILE A 8 -11.15 -14.43 1.40
C ILE A 8 -10.94 -12.92 1.24
N GLY A 9 -9.71 -12.45 1.33
CA GLY A 9 -9.32 -11.10 0.95
C GLY A 9 -8.52 -11.13 -0.36
N LEU A 10 -8.85 -10.26 -1.32
CA LEU A 10 -8.11 -10.08 -2.56
C LEU A 10 -7.63 -8.64 -2.69
N MET A 11 -6.32 -8.48 -2.94
CA MET A 11 -5.67 -7.17 -3.08
C MET A 11 -4.70 -7.19 -4.25
N SER A 12 -4.69 -6.10 -5.03
CA SER A 12 -3.64 -5.81 -6.00
C SER A 12 -3.18 -4.37 -5.79
N GLY A 13 -1.92 -4.22 -5.38
CA GLY A 13 -1.32 -2.94 -5.04
C GLY A 13 -1.09 -2.02 -6.26
N THR A 14 -0.60 -0.82 -5.99
CA THR A 14 -0.22 0.14 -7.04
C THR A 14 1.05 -0.25 -7.79
N SER A 15 1.80 -1.26 -7.32
CA SER A 15 2.97 -1.78 -8.03
C SER A 15 2.62 -2.59 -9.28
N LEU A 16 1.34 -2.99 -9.43
CA LEU A 16 0.83 -3.74 -10.57
C LEU A 16 1.57 -5.07 -10.80
N ASP A 17 2.05 -5.72 -9.73
CA ASP A 17 2.86 -6.93 -9.86
C ASP A 17 2.01 -8.21 -9.89
N GLY A 18 0.88 -8.23 -9.19
CA GLY A 18 0.02 -9.40 -9.09
C GLY A 18 -1.08 -9.25 -8.05
N VAL A 19 -1.71 -10.38 -7.71
CA VAL A 19 -2.82 -10.46 -6.76
C VAL A 19 -2.38 -11.22 -5.53
N ASP A 20 -2.44 -10.56 -4.38
CA ASP A 20 -2.39 -11.19 -3.06
C ASP A 20 -3.78 -11.71 -2.71
N ALA A 21 -3.87 -12.99 -2.33
CA ALA A 21 -5.10 -13.61 -1.91
C ALA A 21 -4.87 -14.35 -0.58
N VAL A 22 -5.76 -14.09 0.39
CA VAL A 22 -5.64 -14.64 1.76
C VAL A 22 -6.95 -15.29 2.21
N ILE A 23 -6.86 -16.36 3.01
CA ILE A 23 -7.98 -16.88 3.80
C ILE A 23 -7.78 -16.42 5.23
N ILE A 24 -8.79 -15.79 5.80
CA ILE A 24 -8.83 -15.38 7.21
C ILE A 24 -9.97 -16.06 7.95
N ASP A 25 -9.80 -16.17 9.26
CA ASP A 25 -10.84 -16.66 10.16
C ASP A 25 -12.02 -15.68 10.29
N ALA A 26 -13.07 -16.14 11.00
CA ALA A 26 -14.31 -15.39 11.17
C ALA A 26 -14.15 -14.06 11.91
N SER A 27 -13.13 -13.95 12.76
CA SER A 27 -12.76 -12.71 13.45
C SER A 27 -11.84 -11.83 12.63
N ALA A 28 -11.39 -12.24 11.44
CA ALA A 28 -10.40 -11.51 10.66
C ALA A 28 -9.09 -11.23 11.42
N THR A 29 -8.72 -12.11 12.36
CA THR A 29 -7.52 -11.96 13.20
C THR A 29 -6.44 -12.97 12.86
N LYS A 30 -6.79 -14.06 12.17
CA LYS A 30 -5.85 -15.14 11.87
C LYS A 30 -5.79 -15.40 10.38
N LEU A 31 -4.58 -15.29 9.84
CA LEU A 31 -4.26 -15.77 8.50
C LEU A 31 -4.19 -17.30 8.51
N LEU A 32 -4.99 -17.94 7.66
CA LEU A 32 -5.07 -19.40 7.55
C LEU A 32 -4.34 -19.92 6.31
N ALA A 33 -4.39 -19.18 5.22
CA ALA A 33 -3.68 -19.48 3.99
C ALA A 33 -3.43 -18.19 3.21
N GLN A 34 -2.38 -18.18 2.39
CA GLN A 34 -2.08 -17.09 1.47
C GLN A 34 -1.55 -17.65 0.15
N THR A 35 -1.77 -16.91 -0.92
CA THR A 35 -1.13 -17.13 -2.21
C THR A 35 -0.89 -15.80 -2.88
N TYR A 36 0.12 -15.76 -3.75
CA TYR A 36 0.41 -14.63 -4.61
C TYR A 36 0.39 -15.13 -6.06
N LEU A 37 -0.37 -14.47 -6.92
CA LEU A 37 -0.42 -14.78 -8.34
C LEU A 37 0.10 -13.58 -9.13
N PRO A 38 1.28 -13.66 -9.79
CA PRO A 38 1.84 -12.55 -10.55
C PRO A 38 1.08 -12.34 -11.86
N TYR A 39 0.73 -11.09 -12.20
CA TYR A 39 0.11 -10.80 -13.48
C TYR A 39 0.98 -11.28 -14.65
N THR A 40 0.33 -11.62 -15.76
CA THR A 40 1.07 -11.82 -17.02
C THR A 40 1.69 -10.50 -17.45
N GLU A 41 2.84 -10.55 -18.12
CA GLU A 41 3.51 -9.34 -18.63
C GLU A 41 2.59 -8.53 -19.55
N GLU A 42 1.72 -9.20 -20.32
CA GLU A 42 0.73 -8.55 -21.15
C GLU A 42 -0.28 -7.73 -20.34
N LEU A 43 -0.89 -8.32 -19.30
CA LEU A 43 -1.86 -7.63 -18.46
C LEU A 43 -1.19 -6.52 -17.64
N LYS A 44 0.03 -6.77 -17.14
CA LYS A 44 0.86 -5.78 -16.46
C LYS A 44 1.11 -4.56 -17.35
N GLN A 45 1.46 -4.77 -18.61
CA GLN A 45 1.67 -3.67 -19.55
C GLN A 45 0.37 -2.91 -19.86
N LYS A 46 -0.76 -3.61 -20.02
CA LYS A 46 -2.08 -2.96 -20.19
C LYS A 46 -2.44 -2.08 -19.00
N LEU A 47 -2.26 -2.58 -17.77
CA LEU A 47 -2.52 -1.84 -16.53
C LEU A 47 -1.59 -0.63 -16.37
N ARG A 48 -0.30 -0.77 -16.71
CA ARG A 48 0.65 0.34 -16.72
C ARG A 48 0.24 1.42 -17.70
N THR A 49 -0.07 1.06 -18.94
CA THR A 49 -0.56 2.02 -19.94
C THR A 49 -1.83 2.71 -19.47
N LEU A 50 -2.75 1.98 -18.85
CA LEU A 50 -4.02 2.52 -18.37
C LEU A 50 -3.87 3.49 -17.20
N THR A 51 -2.90 3.27 -16.31
CA THR A 51 -2.62 4.14 -15.15
C THR A 51 -1.73 5.34 -15.50
N GLN A 52 -0.92 5.24 -16.55
CA GLN A 52 -0.07 6.33 -17.03
C GLN A 52 -0.75 7.23 -18.08
N SER A 53 -1.68 6.66 -18.85
CA SER A 53 -2.43 7.41 -19.85
C SER A 53 -3.63 8.06 -19.20
N GLU A 54 -3.80 9.37 -19.39
CA GLU A 54 -5.03 10.07 -19.04
C GLU A 54 -6.22 9.71 -19.97
N GLN A 55 -6.00 8.86 -20.97
CA GLN A 55 -7.00 8.51 -21.99
C GLN A 55 -7.01 7.00 -22.32
N THR A 56 -8.22 6.44 -22.42
CA THR A 56 -8.45 5.09 -22.95
C THR A 56 -9.86 4.99 -23.57
N SER A 57 -10.10 4.00 -24.43
CA SER A 57 -11.46 3.71 -24.90
C SER A 57 -12.25 2.93 -23.83
N LEU A 58 -13.57 3.13 -23.81
CA LEU A 58 -14.46 2.37 -22.90
C LEU A 58 -14.37 0.87 -23.13
N GLU A 59 -14.23 0.44 -24.39
CA GLU A 59 -14.05 -0.96 -24.75
C GLU A 59 -12.74 -1.53 -24.16
N ASN A 60 -11.64 -0.79 -24.25
CA ASN A 60 -10.37 -1.24 -23.67
C ASN A 60 -10.45 -1.32 -22.14
N LEU A 61 -11.04 -0.32 -21.47
CA LEU A 61 -11.26 -0.35 -20.02
C LEU A 61 -12.09 -1.56 -19.60
N ALA A 62 -13.22 -1.81 -20.28
CA ALA A 62 -14.10 -2.96 -19.99
C ALA A 62 -13.38 -4.30 -20.21
N ASN A 63 -12.59 -4.42 -21.28
CA ASN A 63 -11.81 -5.64 -21.55
C ASN A 63 -10.76 -5.90 -20.47
N ILE A 64 -10.09 -4.85 -19.96
CA ILE A 64 -9.10 -4.99 -18.89
C ILE A 64 -9.79 -5.31 -17.56
N ASP A 65 -10.94 -4.69 -17.25
CA ASP A 65 -11.74 -4.98 -16.07
C ASP A 65 -12.14 -6.47 -15.98
N VAL A 66 -12.60 -7.04 -17.10
CA VAL A 66 -12.90 -8.48 -17.22
C VAL A 66 -11.65 -9.33 -17.01
N GLN A 67 -10.52 -8.98 -17.64
CA GLN A 67 -9.25 -9.73 -17.48
C GLN A 67 -8.77 -9.73 -16.03
N VAL A 68 -8.82 -8.58 -15.34
CA VAL A 68 -8.47 -8.47 -13.93
C VAL A 68 -9.40 -9.34 -13.06
N ALA A 69 -10.71 -9.30 -13.31
CA ALA A 69 -11.67 -10.12 -12.56
C ALA A 69 -11.42 -11.63 -12.75
N GLN A 70 -11.09 -12.05 -13.97
CA GLN A 70 -10.71 -13.44 -14.24
C GLN A 70 -9.45 -13.83 -13.47
N PHE A 71 -8.45 -12.95 -13.45
CA PHE A 71 -7.20 -13.17 -12.75
C PHE A 71 -7.38 -13.28 -11.22
N PHE A 72 -8.21 -12.40 -10.63
CA PHE A 72 -8.62 -12.46 -9.22
C PHE A 72 -9.35 -13.77 -8.89
N SER A 73 -10.19 -14.26 -9.81
CA SER A 73 -10.87 -15.55 -9.67
C SER A 73 -9.89 -16.71 -9.68
N ASP A 74 -8.85 -16.64 -10.51
CA ASP A 74 -7.84 -17.69 -10.64
C ASP A 74 -6.93 -17.72 -9.40
N ALA A 75 -6.58 -16.55 -8.85
CA ALA A 75 -5.89 -16.42 -7.56
C ALA A 75 -6.72 -17.04 -6.41
N THR A 76 -8.03 -16.78 -6.38
CA THR A 76 -8.96 -17.38 -5.41
C THR A 76 -8.98 -18.91 -5.52
N LYS A 77 -9.04 -19.45 -6.75
CA LYS A 77 -9.03 -20.91 -6.97
C LYS A 77 -7.71 -21.54 -6.54
N ALA A 78 -6.58 -20.90 -6.88
CA ALA A 78 -5.26 -21.36 -6.45
C ALA A 78 -5.13 -21.37 -4.92
N LEU A 79 -5.65 -20.33 -4.25
CA LEU A 79 -5.70 -20.25 -2.79
C LEU A 79 -6.50 -21.39 -2.16
N LEU A 80 -7.70 -21.65 -2.66
CA LEU A 80 -8.56 -22.73 -2.18
C LEU A 80 -7.91 -24.12 -2.34
N VAL A 81 -7.28 -24.37 -3.49
CA VAL A 81 -6.53 -25.61 -3.75
C VAL A 81 -5.37 -25.74 -2.77
N GLY A 82 -4.56 -24.69 -2.61
CA GLY A 82 -3.42 -24.68 -1.70
C GLY A 82 -3.81 -24.88 -0.23
N ALA A 83 -4.98 -24.37 0.17
CA ALA A 83 -5.52 -24.51 1.52
C ALA A 83 -6.32 -25.81 1.74
N ASN A 84 -6.54 -26.62 0.70
CA ASN A 84 -7.49 -27.74 0.71
C ASN A 84 -8.90 -27.34 1.23
N ALA A 85 -9.34 -26.13 0.86
CA ALA A 85 -10.63 -25.56 1.23
C ALA A 85 -11.61 -25.59 0.06
N ARG A 86 -12.92 -25.63 0.33
CA ARG A 86 -13.96 -25.56 -0.70
C ARG A 86 -14.60 -24.18 -0.71
N ALA A 87 -15.15 -23.80 -1.85
CA ALA A 87 -15.94 -22.57 -1.96
C ALA A 87 -17.06 -22.48 -0.92
N THR A 88 -17.70 -23.60 -0.59
CA THR A 88 -18.78 -23.68 0.42
C THR A 88 -18.31 -23.52 1.86
N ASP A 89 -17.00 -23.51 2.10
CA ASP A 89 -16.40 -23.19 3.40
C ASP A 89 -16.16 -21.67 3.54
N ILE A 90 -16.25 -20.90 2.44
CA ILE A 90 -16.01 -19.45 2.41
C ILE A 90 -17.34 -18.71 2.42
N LYS A 91 -17.48 -17.76 3.35
CA LYS A 91 -18.68 -16.93 3.49
C LYS A 91 -18.73 -15.82 2.44
N ALA A 92 -17.62 -15.12 2.25
CA ALA A 92 -17.51 -14.08 1.23
C ALA A 92 -16.05 -13.83 0.83
N ILE A 93 -15.88 -13.26 -0.35
CA ILE A 93 -14.66 -12.63 -0.84
C ILE A 93 -14.80 -11.12 -0.64
N GLY A 94 -13.85 -10.49 0.05
CA GLY A 94 -13.63 -9.04 -0.01
C GLY A 94 -12.59 -8.73 -1.09
N SER A 95 -13.02 -8.12 -2.20
CA SER A 95 -12.14 -7.78 -3.33
C SER A 95 -11.94 -6.28 -3.44
N HIS A 96 -10.73 -5.80 -3.15
CA HIS A 96 -10.38 -4.39 -3.38
C HIS A 96 -10.40 -4.05 -4.88
N GLY A 97 -10.02 -5.01 -5.72
CA GLY A 97 -9.75 -4.79 -7.13
C GLY A 97 -8.40 -4.11 -7.38
N GLN A 98 -8.18 -3.69 -8.63
CA GLN A 98 -7.02 -2.93 -9.06
C GLN A 98 -7.39 -1.46 -9.20
N THR A 99 -6.72 -0.59 -8.45
CA THR A 99 -6.93 0.86 -8.63
C THR A 99 -6.34 1.33 -9.95
N ILE A 100 -7.16 2.02 -10.74
CA ILE A 100 -6.77 2.66 -12.00
C ILE A 100 -6.71 4.17 -11.85
N PHE A 101 -7.62 4.75 -11.06
CA PHE A 101 -7.67 6.19 -10.87
C PHE A 101 -8.19 6.53 -9.48
N HIS A 102 -7.58 7.49 -8.79
CA HIS A 102 -7.97 7.91 -7.46
C HIS A 102 -7.70 9.40 -7.25
N GLN A 103 -8.73 10.14 -6.84
CA GLN A 103 -8.60 11.49 -6.33
C GLN A 103 -9.37 11.60 -5.02
N GLY A 104 -8.62 11.74 -3.92
CA GLY A 104 -9.17 11.83 -2.58
C GLY A 104 -10.33 12.83 -2.46
N GLY A 105 -11.43 12.39 -1.87
CA GLY A 105 -12.62 13.21 -1.64
C GLY A 105 -13.44 13.54 -2.90
N LYS A 106 -13.08 12.99 -4.07
CA LYS A 106 -13.82 13.23 -5.33
C LYS A 106 -14.28 11.94 -6.00
N TYR A 107 -13.37 11.02 -6.28
CA TYR A 107 -13.69 9.76 -6.96
C TYR A 107 -12.57 8.73 -6.80
N SER A 108 -12.93 7.45 -6.95
CA SER A 108 -12.03 6.32 -6.90
C SER A 108 -12.52 5.24 -7.86
N MET A 109 -11.65 4.73 -8.72
CA MET A 109 -11.99 3.70 -9.71
C MET A 109 -11.10 2.48 -9.51
N GLN A 110 -11.74 1.40 -9.05
CA GLN A 110 -11.16 0.07 -8.94
C GLN A 110 -11.80 -0.84 -9.99
N ILE A 111 -10.98 -1.56 -10.76
CA ILE A 111 -11.42 -2.59 -11.71
C ILE A 111 -11.20 -3.99 -11.15
N GLY A 112 -11.76 -5.00 -11.80
CA GLY A 112 -11.91 -6.36 -11.29
C GLY A 112 -13.34 -6.65 -10.87
N HIS A 113 -14.27 -6.56 -11.82
CA HIS A 113 -15.71 -6.66 -11.60
C HIS A 113 -16.15 -7.81 -10.67
N GLY A 114 -16.75 -7.46 -9.53
CA GLY A 114 -17.15 -8.41 -8.50
C GLY A 114 -18.12 -9.50 -8.97
N ALA A 115 -19.05 -9.19 -9.89
CA ALA A 115 -19.96 -10.19 -10.45
C ALA A 115 -19.25 -11.34 -11.20
N ILE A 116 -18.16 -11.04 -11.91
CA ILE A 116 -17.37 -12.05 -12.64
C ILE A 116 -16.62 -12.93 -11.64
N ILE A 117 -16.06 -12.32 -10.58
CA ILE A 117 -15.40 -13.05 -9.50
C ILE A 117 -16.41 -13.98 -8.81
N ALA A 118 -17.61 -13.49 -8.51
CA ALA A 118 -18.65 -14.26 -7.84
C ALA A 118 -19.08 -15.46 -8.69
N GLU A 119 -19.37 -15.25 -9.98
CA GLU A 119 -19.75 -16.32 -10.91
C GLU A 119 -18.64 -17.38 -11.05
N ARG A 120 -17.39 -16.95 -11.23
CA ARG A 120 -16.27 -17.88 -11.47
C ARG A 120 -15.84 -18.66 -10.24
N THR A 121 -16.13 -18.15 -9.04
CA THR A 121 -15.72 -18.77 -7.77
C THR A 121 -16.86 -19.44 -7.02
N ASN A 122 -18.11 -19.14 -7.37
CA ASN A 122 -19.32 -19.56 -6.65
C ASN A 122 -19.29 -19.14 -5.17
N ILE A 123 -18.77 -17.94 -4.89
CA ILE A 123 -18.68 -17.32 -3.56
C ILE A 123 -19.24 -15.90 -3.66
N SER A 124 -19.96 -15.44 -2.64
CA SER A 124 -20.44 -14.06 -2.60
C SER A 124 -19.26 -13.08 -2.54
N VAL A 125 -19.32 -12.00 -3.32
CA VAL A 125 -18.24 -10.99 -3.41
C VAL A 125 -18.74 -9.65 -2.88
N VAL A 126 -17.98 -9.05 -1.99
CA VAL A 126 -18.07 -7.64 -1.60
C VAL A 126 -16.88 -6.90 -2.23
N SER A 127 -17.14 -5.83 -2.96
CA SER A 127 -16.14 -5.06 -3.71
C SER A 127 -16.45 -3.57 -3.71
N ASP A 128 -15.59 -2.77 -4.34
CA ASP A 128 -15.76 -1.31 -4.50
C ASP A 128 -15.88 -0.54 -3.18
N PHE A 129 -14.98 -0.87 -2.25
CA PHE A 129 -15.01 -0.31 -0.89
C PHE A 129 -14.80 1.20 -0.82
N ARG A 130 -13.95 1.76 -1.70
CA ARG A 130 -13.51 3.16 -1.61
C ARG A 130 -14.60 4.16 -1.97
N MET A 131 -15.40 3.85 -2.99
CA MET A 131 -16.47 4.75 -3.41
C MET A 131 -17.56 4.91 -2.37
N SER A 132 -17.76 3.92 -1.51
CA SER A 132 -18.68 4.04 -0.36
C SER A 132 -18.23 5.13 0.63
N ASP A 133 -16.93 5.22 0.91
CA ASP A 133 -16.38 6.28 1.78
C ASP A 133 -16.42 7.66 1.10
N VAL A 134 -16.07 7.73 -0.20
CA VAL A 134 -16.19 8.99 -0.97
C VAL A 134 -17.63 9.50 -1.00
N ALA A 135 -18.62 8.61 -1.19
CA ALA A 135 -20.04 8.97 -1.15
C ALA A 135 -20.48 9.49 0.23
N ALA A 136 -19.80 9.05 1.30
CA ALA A 136 -19.98 9.54 2.66
C ALA A 136 -19.14 10.80 2.98
N SER A 137 -18.62 11.50 1.96
CA SER A 137 -17.74 12.68 2.08
C SER A 137 -16.34 12.39 2.65
N GLY A 138 -15.94 11.13 2.72
CA GLY A 138 -14.59 10.69 3.07
C GLY A 138 -13.60 10.81 1.91
N GLN A 139 -12.35 10.41 2.14
CA GLN A 139 -11.29 10.49 1.13
C GLN A 139 -11.24 9.26 0.20
N GLY A 140 -11.86 8.14 0.58
CA GLY A 140 -11.69 6.84 -0.07
C GLY A 140 -10.40 6.12 0.30
N ALA A 141 -9.58 6.69 1.20
CA ALA A 141 -8.28 6.18 1.63
C ALA A 141 -7.76 6.90 2.89
N PRO A 142 -6.94 6.23 3.73
CA PRO A 142 -6.80 4.78 3.83
C PRO A 142 -8.02 4.14 4.49
N LEU A 143 -8.40 2.92 4.07
CA LEU A 143 -9.53 2.16 4.67
C LEU A 143 -9.09 1.22 5.81
N THR A 144 -7.79 0.95 5.90
CA THR A 144 -7.17 0.11 6.93
C THR A 144 -7.30 0.62 8.37
N PRO A 145 -7.52 1.92 8.68
CA PRO A 145 -7.57 2.38 10.07
C PRO A 145 -8.61 1.66 10.93
N MET A 146 -9.79 1.36 10.39
CA MET A 146 -10.84 0.62 11.12
C MET A 146 -10.42 -0.82 11.41
N TYR A 147 -9.69 -1.46 10.50
CA TYR A 147 -9.15 -2.80 10.70
C TYR A 147 -8.02 -2.78 11.74
N HIS A 148 -7.14 -1.79 11.70
CA HIS A 148 -6.09 -1.61 12.70
C HIS A 148 -6.65 -1.37 14.11
N GLN A 149 -7.68 -0.52 14.24
CA GLN A 149 -8.39 -0.34 15.52
C GLN A 149 -8.94 -1.67 16.05
N TYR A 150 -9.57 -2.44 15.17
CA TYR A 150 -10.10 -3.75 15.53
C TYR A 150 -8.99 -4.70 16.01
N LEU A 151 -7.85 -4.76 15.31
CA LEU A 151 -6.71 -5.61 15.70
C LEU A 151 -6.06 -5.17 17.03
N LEU A 152 -5.99 -3.87 17.30
CA LEU A 152 -5.45 -3.34 18.55
C LEU A 152 -6.35 -3.66 19.76
N ASN A 153 -7.63 -3.99 19.52
CA ASN A 153 -8.56 -4.51 20.53
C ASN A 153 -8.59 -3.69 21.83
N GLY A 154 -8.79 -2.37 21.68
CA GLY A 154 -8.88 -1.41 22.78
C GLY A 154 -7.53 -0.94 23.34
N LYS A 155 -6.40 -1.30 22.71
CA LYS A 155 -5.09 -0.74 23.00
C LYS A 155 -4.80 0.49 22.16
N ASP A 156 -4.08 1.43 22.75
CA ASP A 156 -3.49 2.54 22.01
C ASP A 156 -2.32 2.02 21.17
N GLY A 157 -2.08 2.63 20.01
CA GLY A 157 -1.00 2.22 19.13
C GLY A 157 -0.97 2.95 17.80
N VAL A 158 0.16 2.83 17.12
CA VAL A 158 0.40 3.42 15.80
C VAL A 158 0.73 2.29 14.83
N VAL A 159 -0.06 2.13 13.76
CA VAL A 159 0.24 1.18 12.69
C VAL A 159 0.72 1.96 11.46
N ILE A 160 1.87 1.59 10.91
CA ILE A 160 2.47 2.24 9.74
C ILE A 160 2.66 1.21 8.63
N ASN A 161 1.95 1.40 7.53
CA ASN A 161 2.16 0.61 6.32
C ASN A 161 3.18 1.29 5.40
N LEU A 162 4.32 0.64 5.19
CA LEU A 162 5.41 1.07 4.33
C LEU A 162 5.25 0.50 2.92
N GLY A 163 4.28 1.01 2.16
CA GLY A 163 4.07 0.68 0.75
C GLY A 163 4.94 1.52 -0.20
N GLY A 164 4.42 1.85 -1.38
CA GLY A 164 5.01 2.92 -2.20
C GLY A 164 4.89 4.30 -1.52
N ILE A 165 3.72 4.54 -0.93
CA ILE A 165 3.41 5.66 -0.02
C ILE A 165 3.26 5.09 1.40
N ALA A 166 3.79 5.79 2.39
CA ALA A 166 3.58 5.43 3.80
C ALA A 166 2.25 5.99 4.29
N ASN A 167 1.41 5.12 4.85
CA ASN A 167 0.22 5.54 5.58
C ASN A 167 0.31 5.15 7.05
N ILE A 168 -0.24 6.01 7.90
CA ILE A 168 -0.26 5.85 9.34
C ILE A 168 -1.71 5.67 9.80
N THR A 169 -1.92 4.81 10.79
CA THR A 169 -3.11 4.78 11.63
C THR A 169 -2.70 5.03 13.06
N GLN A 170 -3.32 6.01 13.69
CA GLN A 170 -3.17 6.30 15.11
C GLN A 170 -4.47 5.92 15.80
N VAL A 171 -4.37 5.08 16.83
CA VAL A 171 -5.48 4.71 17.70
C VAL A 171 -5.13 5.14 19.11
N PHE A 172 -5.85 6.13 19.63
CA PHE A 172 -5.65 6.65 20.99
C PHE A 172 -6.99 6.99 21.63
N SER A 173 -7.28 6.41 22.79
CA SER A 173 -8.53 6.69 23.53
C SER A 173 -9.79 6.57 22.64
N ASP A 174 -9.87 5.48 21.88
CA ASP A 174 -10.92 5.17 20.88
C ASP A 174 -11.02 6.12 19.67
N ALA A 175 -10.20 7.17 19.60
CA ALA A 175 -10.08 7.99 18.40
C ALA A 175 -9.17 7.31 17.38
N VAL A 176 -9.64 7.22 16.13
CA VAL A 176 -8.90 6.66 15.01
C VAL A 176 -8.63 7.75 13.99
N ILE A 177 -7.36 7.98 13.70
CA ILE A 177 -6.92 8.92 12.67
C ILE A 177 -6.04 8.16 11.68
N GLY A 178 -6.34 8.28 10.39
CA GLY A 178 -5.55 7.67 9.33
C GLY A 178 -5.28 8.66 8.19
N PHE A 179 -4.06 8.66 7.68
CA PHE A 179 -3.65 9.51 6.56
C PHE A 179 -2.33 9.04 5.94
N ASP A 180 -2.00 9.55 4.77
CA ASP A 180 -0.71 9.33 4.13
C ASP A 180 0.33 10.33 4.65
N THR A 181 1.48 9.82 5.08
CA THR A 181 2.59 10.64 5.60
C THR A 181 3.47 11.21 4.49
N GLY A 182 3.53 10.52 3.34
CA GLY A 182 4.36 10.88 2.19
C GLY A 182 4.98 9.64 1.53
N PRO A 183 6.09 9.81 0.77
CA PRO A 183 6.72 8.71 0.07
C PRO A 183 7.37 7.71 1.04
N ALA A 184 7.20 6.42 0.72
CA ALA A 184 7.98 5.33 1.30
C ALA A 184 8.88 4.72 0.22
N ASN A 185 8.57 3.51 -0.26
CA ASN A 185 9.43 2.83 -1.22
C ASN A 185 9.35 3.43 -2.64
N THR A 186 8.32 4.22 -2.99
CA THR A 186 8.14 4.64 -4.39
C THR A 186 9.31 5.48 -4.94
N LEU A 187 9.86 6.41 -4.16
CA LEU A 187 11.01 7.19 -4.60
C LEU A 187 12.31 6.36 -4.54
N LEU A 188 12.44 5.52 -3.51
CA LEU A 188 13.60 4.64 -3.31
C LEU A 188 13.76 3.64 -4.47
N ASP A 189 12.67 2.96 -4.83
CA ASP A 189 12.62 1.95 -5.88
C ASP A 189 12.84 2.58 -7.25
N ASN A 190 12.19 3.72 -7.52
CA ASN A 190 12.36 4.41 -8.79
C ASN A 190 13.79 4.98 -8.95
N TRP A 191 14.40 5.48 -7.88
CA TRP A 191 15.77 6.01 -7.92
C TRP A 191 16.80 4.91 -8.15
N ILE A 192 16.74 3.82 -7.38
CA ILE A 192 17.67 2.70 -7.58
C ILE A 192 17.48 2.02 -8.93
N LYS A 193 16.24 1.94 -9.42
CA LYS A 193 15.98 1.41 -10.77
C LYS A 193 16.62 2.28 -11.85
N ARG A 194 16.52 3.60 -11.73
CA ARG A 194 17.22 4.53 -12.63
C ARG A 194 18.74 4.35 -12.56
N SER A 195 19.32 4.37 -11.36
CA SER A 195 20.77 4.43 -11.16
C SER A 195 21.49 3.08 -11.31
N LYS A 196 20.85 1.98 -10.91
CA LYS A 196 21.45 0.64 -10.84
C LYS A 196 20.72 -0.44 -11.64
N GLN A 197 19.57 -0.12 -12.25
CA GLN A 197 18.77 -1.09 -13.03
C GLN A 197 18.32 -2.31 -12.20
N VAL A 198 18.12 -2.13 -10.90
CA VAL A 198 17.51 -3.13 -10.00
C VAL A 198 16.21 -2.57 -9.42
N ASP A 199 15.26 -3.45 -9.08
CA ASP A 199 13.90 -3.01 -8.77
C ASP A 199 13.73 -2.31 -7.41
N TYR A 200 14.57 -2.65 -6.42
CA TYR A 200 14.53 -2.06 -5.07
C TYR A 200 15.89 -2.19 -4.36
N ASP A 201 16.09 -1.36 -3.33
CA ASP A 201 17.29 -1.40 -2.48
C ASP A 201 17.14 -2.46 -1.39
N ARG A 202 17.69 -3.64 -1.64
CA ARG A 202 17.60 -4.78 -0.71
C ARG A 202 18.20 -4.40 0.65
N GLU A 203 17.36 -4.45 1.68
CA GLU A 203 17.70 -4.13 3.08
C GLU A 203 18.19 -2.69 3.31
N GLY A 204 18.08 -1.81 2.31
CA GLY A 204 18.60 -0.45 2.36
C GLY A 204 20.13 -0.38 2.33
N VAL A 205 20.81 -1.41 1.80
CA VAL A 205 22.28 -1.51 1.78
C VAL A 205 22.90 -0.37 0.96
N TRP A 206 22.31 -0.03 -0.18
CA TRP A 206 22.85 1.04 -1.02
C TRP A 206 22.63 2.40 -0.38
N ALA A 207 21.42 2.66 0.13
CA ALA A 207 21.14 3.86 0.92
C ALA A 207 22.13 4.02 2.08
N ARG A 208 22.45 2.94 2.81
CA ARG A 208 23.41 2.96 3.93
C ARG A 208 24.82 3.37 3.51
N SER A 209 25.20 3.13 2.25
CA SER A 209 26.54 3.49 1.75
C SER A 209 26.71 4.98 1.45
N GLY A 210 25.61 5.74 1.34
CA GLY A 210 25.63 7.18 1.11
C GLY A 210 25.63 8.01 2.40
N LEU A 211 25.83 9.31 2.22
CA LEU A 211 25.67 10.35 3.24
C LEU A 211 24.36 11.11 3.00
N VAL A 212 23.77 11.63 4.07
CA VAL A 212 22.58 12.47 3.95
C VAL A 212 23.02 13.83 3.39
N ASP A 213 22.39 14.26 2.29
CA ASP A 213 22.46 15.63 1.83
C ASP A 213 21.43 16.46 2.61
N GLU A 214 21.93 17.19 3.61
CA GLU A 214 21.09 18.02 4.50
C GLU A 214 20.36 19.15 3.75
N HIS A 215 20.95 19.67 2.67
CA HIS A 215 20.33 20.74 1.89
C HIS A 215 19.16 20.20 1.06
N LEU A 216 19.39 19.09 0.37
CA LEU A 216 18.35 18.38 -0.38
C LEU A 216 17.23 17.94 0.56
N LEU A 217 17.55 17.26 1.68
CA LEU A 217 16.56 16.80 2.66
C LEU A 217 15.65 17.91 3.16
N LYS A 218 16.25 19.05 3.55
CA LYS A 218 15.51 20.21 4.03
C LYS A 218 14.56 20.76 2.97
N THR A 219 14.99 20.77 1.72
CA THR A 219 14.20 21.28 0.59
C THR A 219 13.04 20.34 0.27
N LEU A 220 13.28 19.02 0.26
CA LEU A 220 12.23 18.02 0.06
C LEU A 220 11.16 18.07 1.17
N LEU A 221 11.56 18.19 2.44
CA LEU A 221 10.63 18.31 3.57
C LEU A 221 9.86 19.65 3.61
N ALA A 222 10.30 20.66 2.86
CA ALA A 222 9.63 21.94 2.74
C ALA A 222 8.45 21.92 1.74
N ASP A 223 8.29 20.84 0.97
CA ASP A 223 7.17 20.65 0.05
C ASP A 223 5.80 20.80 0.78
N ASP A 224 4.86 21.47 0.11
CA ASP A 224 3.53 21.80 0.65
C ASP A 224 2.79 20.59 1.22
N TYR A 225 2.99 19.40 0.64
CA TYR A 225 2.33 18.18 1.09
C TYR A 225 2.64 17.86 2.57
N PHE A 226 3.89 18.04 3.00
CA PHE A 226 4.32 17.76 4.37
C PHE A 226 3.80 18.79 5.39
N GLN A 227 3.29 19.93 4.92
CA GLN A 227 2.68 20.97 5.73
C GLN A 227 1.14 20.81 5.89
N LYS A 228 0.50 20.00 5.03
CA LYS A 228 -0.95 19.73 5.13
C LYS A 228 -1.30 18.99 6.42
N THR A 229 -2.40 19.41 7.05
CA THR A 229 -3.03 18.70 8.18
C THR A 229 -3.87 17.52 7.69
N PRO A 230 -3.97 16.41 8.45
CA PRO A 230 -4.94 15.36 8.19
C PRO A 230 -6.39 15.88 8.20
N PRO A 231 -7.34 15.25 7.46
CA PRO A 231 -7.14 14.10 6.59
C PRO A 231 -6.43 14.48 5.28
N LYS A 232 -5.47 13.65 4.85
CA LYS A 232 -4.77 13.82 3.57
C LYS A 232 -4.38 12.47 2.99
N SER A 233 -4.40 12.37 1.66
CA SER A 233 -3.90 11.22 0.91
C SER A 233 -3.05 11.68 -0.28
N THR A 234 -2.24 10.78 -0.82
CA THR A 234 -1.38 11.01 -1.99
C THR A 234 -1.02 9.68 -2.67
N GLY A 235 -0.48 9.75 -3.87
CA GLY A 235 0.05 8.58 -4.55
C GLY A 235 1.34 8.85 -5.33
N PRO A 236 1.81 7.85 -6.10
CA PRO A 236 2.96 7.95 -6.99
C PRO A 236 2.79 9.02 -8.09
N GLU A 237 1.57 9.45 -8.39
CA GLU A 237 1.31 10.56 -9.31
C GLU A 237 1.88 11.89 -8.79
N TYR A 238 2.00 12.06 -7.47
CA TYR A 238 2.63 13.23 -6.86
C TYR A 238 4.11 13.00 -6.56
N PHE A 239 4.43 11.95 -5.79
CA PHE A 239 5.81 11.61 -5.42
C PHE A 239 6.44 10.67 -6.45
N ASN A 240 7.00 11.25 -7.52
CA ASN A 240 7.67 10.53 -8.60
C ASN A 240 9.08 11.09 -8.90
N LEU A 241 9.76 10.50 -9.89
CA LEU A 241 11.09 10.94 -10.29
C LEU A 241 11.12 12.35 -10.87
N ASP A 242 10.06 12.84 -11.49
CA ASP A 242 10.04 14.20 -12.04
C ASP A 242 9.89 15.23 -10.91
N TRP A 243 9.07 14.92 -9.89
CA TRP A 243 9.07 15.66 -8.63
C TRP A 243 10.47 15.69 -8.02
N LEU A 244 11.13 14.54 -7.84
CA LEU A 244 12.48 14.48 -7.26
C LEU A 244 13.51 15.27 -8.08
N LYS A 245 13.52 15.11 -9.41
CA LYS A 245 14.46 15.82 -10.30
C LYS A 245 14.35 17.33 -10.18
N SER A 246 13.17 17.87 -9.87
CA SER A 246 12.99 19.32 -9.71
C SER A 246 13.76 19.91 -8.53
N TYR A 247 14.20 19.06 -7.59
CA TYR A 247 14.99 19.44 -6.42
C TYR A 247 16.49 19.12 -6.55
N LEU A 248 16.88 18.30 -7.52
CA LEU A 248 18.28 17.90 -7.71
C LEU A 248 19.05 18.96 -8.48
N THR A 249 20.26 19.24 -8.05
CA THR A 249 21.19 20.12 -8.75
C THR A 249 21.99 19.38 -9.82
N GLY A 250 22.18 18.06 -9.63
CA GLY A 250 22.99 17.20 -10.49
C GLY A 250 24.41 16.97 -9.96
N ASP A 251 24.79 17.64 -8.87
CA ASP A 251 26.09 17.47 -8.21
C ASP A 251 26.05 16.36 -7.15
N GLU A 252 24.86 15.89 -6.75
CA GLU A 252 24.67 14.85 -5.76
C GLU A 252 25.12 13.48 -6.30
N THR A 253 25.74 12.66 -5.46
CA THR A 253 25.98 11.26 -5.85
C THR A 253 24.69 10.45 -5.74
N ASP A 254 24.50 9.48 -6.62
CA ASP A 254 23.28 8.65 -6.59
C ASP A 254 23.08 7.94 -5.24
N ALA A 255 24.17 7.56 -4.55
CA ALA A 255 24.11 6.94 -3.24
C ALA A 255 23.65 7.92 -2.15
N ASP A 256 24.10 9.17 -2.21
CA ASP A 256 23.70 10.23 -1.27
C ASP A 256 22.23 10.62 -1.47
N VAL A 257 21.75 10.68 -2.73
CA VAL A 257 20.33 10.85 -3.01
C VAL A 257 19.52 9.71 -2.41
N GLN A 258 19.93 8.45 -2.62
CA GLN A 258 19.23 7.29 -2.04
C GLN A 258 19.20 7.35 -0.51
N ARG A 259 20.33 7.69 0.13
CA ARG A 259 20.43 7.89 1.59
C ARG A 259 19.47 8.97 2.07
N THR A 260 19.42 10.08 1.36
CA THR A 260 18.57 11.25 1.66
C THR A 260 17.09 10.92 1.54
N LEU A 261 16.71 10.12 0.53
CA LEU A 261 15.33 9.65 0.36
C LEU A 261 14.88 8.73 1.52
N VAL A 262 15.76 7.86 2.04
CA VAL A 262 15.45 7.07 3.25
C VAL A 262 15.19 8.00 4.44
N GLU A 263 15.99 9.05 4.59
CA GLU A 263 15.83 10.01 5.68
C GLU A 263 14.54 10.84 5.52
N LEU A 264 14.17 11.23 4.30
CA LEU A 264 12.90 11.88 3.99
C LEU A 264 11.70 11.03 4.45
N THR A 265 11.68 9.74 4.10
CA THR A 265 10.65 8.80 4.55
C THR A 265 10.64 8.67 6.07
N ALA A 266 11.81 8.44 6.68
CA ALA A 266 11.89 8.24 8.13
C ALA A 266 11.43 9.48 8.92
N MET A 267 11.84 10.67 8.51
CA MET A 267 11.48 11.93 9.18
C MET A 267 10.02 12.33 8.95
N SER A 268 9.50 12.16 7.74
CA SER A 268 8.09 12.48 7.44
C SER A 268 7.13 11.59 8.23
N ILE A 269 7.47 10.31 8.43
CA ILE A 269 6.73 9.39 9.31
C ILE A 269 6.89 9.77 10.78
N SER A 270 8.13 9.94 11.25
CA SER A 270 8.44 10.17 12.67
C SER A 270 7.80 11.44 13.25
N LYS A 271 7.61 12.48 12.41
CA LYS A 271 6.85 13.70 12.76
C LYS A 271 5.45 13.39 13.31
N HIS A 272 4.88 12.25 12.93
CA HIS A 272 3.53 11.82 13.30
C HIS A 272 3.51 10.68 14.31
N ILE A 273 4.63 10.28 14.90
CA ILE A 273 4.65 9.25 15.95
C ILE A 273 4.64 9.93 17.33
N PRO A 274 3.62 9.71 18.18
CA PRO A 274 3.64 10.22 19.54
C PRO A 274 4.78 9.60 20.34
N LYS A 275 5.38 10.40 21.21
CA LYS A 275 6.46 9.95 22.09
C LYS A 275 5.96 8.82 23.00
N GLY A 276 6.63 7.68 22.97
CA GLY A 276 6.28 6.55 23.84
C GLY A 276 5.18 5.64 23.28
N ALA A 277 4.79 5.81 22.02
CA ALA A 277 3.80 4.96 21.40
C ALA A 277 4.34 3.56 21.07
N ASP A 278 3.47 2.55 21.13
CA ASP A 278 3.70 1.26 20.49
C ASP A 278 3.48 1.41 18.99
N VAL A 279 4.48 1.06 18.19
CA VAL A 279 4.51 1.26 16.74
C VAL A 279 4.62 -0.09 16.03
N TYR A 280 3.65 -0.38 15.17
CA TYR A 280 3.54 -1.59 14.38
C TYR A 280 3.81 -1.29 12.91
N LEU A 281 4.89 -1.82 12.35
CA LEU A 281 5.28 -1.65 10.96
C LEU A 281 4.75 -2.82 10.11
N CYS A 282 4.15 -2.50 8.97
CA CYS A 282 3.68 -3.48 7.98
C CYS A 282 3.98 -3.01 6.54
N GLY A 283 3.65 -3.83 5.55
CA GLY A 283 3.94 -3.56 4.13
C GLY A 283 5.38 -3.90 3.71
N GLY A 284 5.68 -3.80 2.42
CA GLY A 284 6.98 -4.27 1.87
C GLY A 284 8.21 -3.55 2.43
N GLY A 285 8.07 -2.30 2.88
CA GLY A 285 9.17 -1.52 3.43
C GLY A 285 9.71 -2.03 4.76
N VAL A 286 9.02 -2.96 5.44
CA VAL A 286 9.58 -3.64 6.63
C VAL A 286 10.84 -4.44 6.32
N HIS A 287 11.05 -4.82 5.06
CA HIS A 287 12.26 -5.51 4.61
C HIS A 287 13.44 -4.56 4.35
N ASN A 288 13.20 -3.24 4.37
CA ASN A 288 14.28 -2.25 4.38
C ASN A 288 14.76 -2.05 5.82
N LEU A 289 15.69 -2.93 6.25
CA LEU A 289 16.24 -2.93 7.60
C LEU A 289 16.84 -1.57 7.98
N PHE A 290 17.50 -0.89 7.03
CA PHE A 290 18.05 0.42 7.28
C PHE A 290 16.97 1.49 7.54
N LEU A 291 15.86 1.47 6.81
CA LEU A 291 14.73 2.37 7.09
C LEU A 291 14.15 2.12 8.49
N ALA A 292 13.99 0.85 8.87
CA ALA A 292 13.52 0.49 10.22
C ALA A 292 14.47 1.00 11.32
N GLU A 293 15.80 0.87 11.12
CA GLU A 293 16.79 1.44 12.03
C GLU A 293 16.69 2.97 12.13
N ARG A 294 16.47 3.67 11.01
CA ARG A 294 16.29 5.13 11.02
C ARG A 294 15.02 5.53 11.76
N LEU A 295 13.91 4.83 11.55
CA LEU A 295 12.67 5.06 12.30
C LEU A 295 12.90 4.85 13.81
N ALA A 296 13.54 3.76 14.21
CA ALA A 296 13.83 3.49 15.62
C ALA A 296 14.75 4.56 16.22
N TYR A 297 15.79 4.98 15.49
CA TYR A 297 16.70 6.05 15.90
C TYR A 297 15.98 7.39 16.14
N LEU A 298 15.03 7.74 15.26
CA LEU A 298 14.27 9.00 15.36
C LEU A 298 13.20 8.97 16.44
N ASN A 299 12.81 7.79 16.93
CA ASN A 299 11.77 7.61 17.94
C ASN A 299 12.27 6.77 19.12
N PRO A 300 13.30 7.22 19.85
CA PRO A 300 14.03 6.40 20.84
C PRO A 300 13.21 6.02 22.09
N HIS A 301 12.00 6.57 22.22
CA HIS A 301 11.09 6.28 23.32
C HIS A 301 9.93 5.38 22.94
N SER A 302 9.75 5.11 21.65
CA SER A 302 8.65 4.31 21.12
C SER A 302 9.13 2.87 20.90
N GLU A 303 8.27 1.90 21.18
CA GLU A 303 8.57 0.49 20.89
C GLU A 303 8.18 0.21 19.43
N MET A 304 9.13 -0.22 18.61
CA MET A 304 8.89 -0.56 17.20
C MET A 304 8.91 -2.06 16.98
N MET A 305 7.84 -2.57 16.40
CA MET A 305 7.63 -3.98 16.10
C MET A 305 7.03 -4.15 14.71
N THR A 306 7.23 -5.30 14.08
CA THR A 306 6.53 -5.65 12.84
C THR A 306 5.23 -6.39 13.17
N THR A 307 4.17 -6.17 12.39
CA THR A 307 2.89 -6.89 12.53
C THR A 307 2.99 -8.38 12.18
#